data_AF-A0A059WKG0-F1
#
_entry.id   AF-A0A059WKG0-F1
#
_cell.length_a   1.000
_cell.length_b   1.000
_cell.length_c   1.000
_cell.angle_alpha   90.00
_cell.angle_beta   90.00
_cell.angle_gamma   90.00
#
_symmetry.space_group_name_H-M   'P 1'
#
loop_
_entity.id
_entity.type
_entity.pdbx_description
1 polymer ?
#
loop_
_entity_poly.entity_id
_entity_poly.type
_entity_poly.pdbx_seq_one_letter_code
_entity_poly.pdbx_strand_id
1 'polypeptide(L)'
;MGSGFADAVESRILPGLGLKHTYLRVPAGAMGDYAWGYDKANKPGRMGPGPLAAETYGIRSSAADMIRYLQANIAPSRLDTPLRRAVEGTHVGYFKIDGMVQGLGWEQYPYPVSLKDLEAGNSQKMIWEANPASALVPPQTPPPATLFNKTGSTSRFGAYAAFVPAKKIGVVILANKNYPIPARVKAAHAILVNLEARRAD
;
A
#
# COMPACT_ATOMS: atom_id res chain seq x y z
N MET A 1 20.38 2.61 -14.35
CA MET A 1 20.89 2.11 -13.05
C MET A 1 21.46 0.73 -13.32
N GLY A 2 22.71 0.45 -12.90
CA GLY A 2 23.39 -0.83 -13.14
C GLY A 2 23.45 -1.77 -11.94
N SER A 3 22.66 -1.50 -10.89
CA SER A 3 22.57 -2.31 -9.66
C SER A 3 21.31 -3.18 -9.67
N GLY A 4 21.32 -4.30 -8.93
CA GLY A 4 20.14 -5.15 -8.76
C GLY A 4 18.98 -4.42 -8.08
N PHE A 5 17.75 -4.86 -8.32
CA PHE A 5 16.53 -4.24 -7.78
C PHE A 5 16.58 -4.09 -6.25
N ALA A 6 16.90 -5.18 -5.55
CA ALA A 6 16.93 -5.17 -4.09
C ALA A 6 17.99 -4.21 -3.54
N ASP A 7 19.14 -4.10 -4.20
CA ASP A 7 20.20 -3.18 -3.82
C ASP A 7 19.77 -1.73 -4.03
N ALA A 8 19.11 -1.43 -5.15
CA ALA A 8 18.58 -0.08 -5.41
C ALA A 8 17.53 0.32 -4.36
N VAL A 9 16.63 -0.59 -4.01
CA VAL A 9 15.60 -0.34 -3.00
C VAL A 9 16.22 -0.12 -1.62
N GLU A 10 17.09 -1.01 -1.16
CA GLU A 10 17.64 -0.96 0.20
C GLU A 10 18.70 0.13 0.39
N SER A 11 19.49 0.46 -0.63
CA SER A 11 20.55 1.46 -0.52
C SER A 11 20.12 2.88 -0.86
N ARG A 12 19.01 3.08 -1.59
CA ARG A 12 18.58 4.40 -2.06
C ARG A 12 17.15 4.73 -1.70
N ILE A 13 16.20 3.88 -2.10
CA ILE A 13 14.77 4.19 -1.96
C ILE A 13 14.34 4.20 -0.49
N LEU A 14 14.62 3.15 0.26
CA LEU A 14 14.23 3.05 1.67
C LEU A 14 14.91 4.12 2.54
N PRO A 15 16.23 4.36 2.44
CA PRO A 15 16.88 5.45 3.18
C PRO A 15 16.35 6.84 2.81
N GLY A 16 16.12 7.10 1.52
CA GLY A 16 15.61 8.39 1.06
C GLY A 16 14.16 8.66 1.48
N LEU A 17 13.37 7.61 1.75
CA LEU A 17 12.06 7.70 2.39
C LEU A 17 12.14 7.70 3.92
N GLY A 18 13.32 7.60 4.52
CA GLY A 18 13.53 7.56 5.96
C GLY A 18 13.07 6.26 6.64
N LEU A 19 12.97 5.15 5.88
CA LEU A 19 12.47 3.86 6.35
C LEU A 19 13.62 2.98 6.83
N LYS A 20 13.79 2.89 8.16
CA LYS A 20 14.93 2.22 8.82
C LYS A 20 14.64 0.77 9.23
N HIS A 21 13.37 0.42 9.33
CA HIS A 21 12.83 -0.87 9.71
C HIS A 21 11.95 -1.45 8.60
N THR A 22 12.45 -1.33 7.37
CA THR A 22 11.85 -1.85 6.15
C THR A 22 12.93 -2.56 5.34
N TYR A 23 12.66 -3.77 4.86
CA TYR A 23 13.67 -4.66 4.29
C TYR A 23 13.12 -5.51 3.15
N LEU A 24 13.93 -5.75 2.12
CA LEU A 24 13.78 -6.88 1.19
C LEU A 24 14.61 -8.09 1.65
N ARG A 25 15.65 -7.85 2.45
CA ARG A 25 16.52 -8.85 3.07
C ARG A 25 16.66 -8.47 4.54
N VAL A 26 15.86 -9.13 5.39
CA VAL A 26 15.87 -8.86 6.84
C VAL A 26 17.25 -9.23 7.39
N PRO A 27 18.02 -8.27 7.95
CA PRO A 27 19.35 -8.54 8.47
C PRO A 27 19.28 -9.38 9.74
N ALA A 28 20.35 -10.11 10.05
CA ALA A 28 20.41 -11.01 11.22
C ALA A 28 20.00 -10.31 12.53
N GLY A 29 20.45 -9.07 12.75
CA GLY A 29 20.10 -8.30 13.95
C GLY A 29 18.62 -7.90 14.07
N ALA A 30 17.86 -7.91 12.97
CA ALA A 30 16.42 -7.59 12.97
C ALA A 30 15.54 -8.86 12.92
N MET A 31 16.13 -10.05 12.89
CA MET A 31 15.36 -11.29 12.80
C MET A 31 14.50 -11.58 14.03
N GLY A 32 14.84 -11.00 15.18
CA GLY A 32 14.02 -11.03 16.40
C GLY A 32 12.70 -10.26 16.25
N ASP A 33 12.69 -9.19 15.45
CA ASP A 33 11.49 -8.37 15.21
C ASP A 33 10.60 -8.92 14.09
N TYR A 34 11.10 -9.89 13.32
CA TYR A 34 10.35 -10.42 12.19
C TYR A 34 9.29 -11.42 12.66
N ALA A 35 8.03 -10.97 12.72
CA ALA A 35 6.93 -11.78 13.21
C ALA A 35 6.83 -13.17 12.52
N TRP A 36 6.35 -14.17 13.27
CA TRP A 36 5.85 -15.41 12.70
C TRP A 36 4.49 -15.16 12.06
N GLY A 37 4.31 -15.61 10.82
CA GLY A 37 3.02 -15.62 10.14
C GLY A 37 2.36 -16.98 10.25
N TYR A 38 1.03 -17.00 10.20
CA TYR A 38 0.25 -18.23 10.36
C TYR A 38 -0.61 -18.47 9.12
N ASP A 39 -0.52 -19.68 8.56
CA ASP A 39 -1.38 -20.07 7.43
C ASP A 39 -2.82 -20.39 7.89
N LYS A 40 -3.65 -20.81 6.94
CA LYS A 40 -5.04 -21.21 7.20
C LYS A 40 -5.16 -22.35 8.22
N ALA A 41 -4.15 -23.21 8.34
CA ALA A 41 -4.09 -24.31 9.30
C ALA A 41 -3.38 -23.93 10.61
N ASN A 42 -3.14 -22.63 10.86
CA ASN A 42 -2.39 -22.11 12.01
C ASN A 42 -0.96 -22.66 12.14
N LYS A 43 -0.35 -23.15 11.06
CA LYS A 43 1.07 -23.52 11.11
C LYS A 43 1.91 -22.24 11.05
N PRO A 44 2.96 -22.09 11.88
CA PRO A 44 3.83 -20.93 11.81
C PRO A 44 4.76 -21.04 10.59
N GLY A 45 5.10 -19.88 10.02
CA GLY A 45 6.10 -19.79 8.96
C GLY A 45 6.38 -18.34 8.58
N ARG A 46 7.45 -18.15 7.82
CA ARG A 46 7.83 -16.85 7.26
C ARG A 46 7.69 -16.88 5.75
N MET A 47 7.80 -15.70 5.14
CA MET A 47 7.73 -15.56 3.69
C MET A 47 8.89 -16.34 3.04
N GLY A 48 8.56 -17.22 2.10
CA GLY A 48 9.54 -18.01 1.34
C GLY A 48 10.07 -17.26 0.10
N PRO A 49 11.16 -17.75 -0.51
CA PRO A 49 11.65 -17.21 -1.78
C PRO A 49 10.69 -17.54 -2.93
N GLY A 50 10.79 -16.80 -4.02
CA GLY A 50 10.09 -17.08 -5.28
C GLY A 50 10.57 -16.18 -6.42
N PRO A 51 10.21 -16.51 -7.68
CA PRO A 51 10.53 -15.66 -8.82
C PRO A 51 9.98 -14.24 -8.61
N LEU A 52 10.83 -13.23 -8.81
CA LEU A 52 10.48 -11.81 -8.65
C LEU A 52 9.86 -11.47 -7.28
N ALA A 53 10.21 -12.23 -6.23
CA ALA A 53 9.67 -12.01 -4.89
C ALA A 53 9.99 -10.61 -4.39
N ALA A 54 11.19 -10.08 -4.67
CA ALA A 54 11.60 -8.77 -4.21
C ALA A 54 10.70 -7.65 -4.76
N GLU A 55 10.34 -7.76 -6.03
CA GLU A 55 9.53 -6.79 -6.78
C GLU A 55 8.04 -6.87 -6.45
N THR A 56 7.54 -8.05 -6.08
CA THR A 56 6.09 -8.32 -6.01
C THR A 56 5.53 -8.34 -4.59
N TYR A 57 6.19 -9.02 -3.64
CA TYR A 57 5.66 -9.20 -2.28
C TYR A 57 6.75 -9.17 -1.18
N GLY A 58 8.00 -8.88 -1.54
CA GLY A 58 9.17 -9.15 -0.71
C GLY A 58 9.42 -8.16 0.42
N ILE A 59 8.70 -7.04 0.49
CA ILE A 59 8.90 -6.05 1.56
C ILE A 59 8.44 -6.61 2.91
N ARG A 60 9.28 -6.43 3.93
CA ARG A 60 8.97 -6.60 5.35
C ARG A 60 9.13 -5.25 6.01
N SER A 61 8.13 -4.79 6.72
CA SER A 61 8.16 -3.48 7.37
C SER A 61 7.41 -3.49 8.69
N SER A 62 7.79 -2.58 9.58
CA SER A 62 7.01 -2.28 10.78
C SER A 62 5.80 -1.38 10.45
N ALA A 63 4.79 -1.39 11.32
CA ALA A 63 3.69 -0.43 11.20
C ALA A 63 4.18 1.04 11.27
N ALA A 64 5.21 1.30 12.07
CA ALA A 64 5.81 2.63 12.24
C ALA A 64 6.48 3.13 10.95
N ASP A 65 7.14 2.26 10.20
CA ASP A 65 7.72 2.64 8.90
C ASP A 65 6.67 2.73 7.81
N MET A 66 5.71 1.81 7.78
CA MET A 66 4.61 1.89 6.81
C MET A 66 3.79 3.18 6.98
N ILE A 67 3.56 3.65 8.20
CA ILE A 67 2.88 4.96 8.39
C ILE A 67 3.77 6.13 7.97
N ARG A 68 5.11 6.06 8.14
CA ARG A 68 6.04 7.05 7.57
C ARG A 68 6.01 7.04 6.04
N TYR A 69 5.92 5.87 5.43
CA TYR A 69 5.75 5.73 3.98
C TYR A 69 4.45 6.39 3.50
N LEU A 70 3.33 6.21 4.23
CA LEU A 70 2.10 6.93 3.91
C LEU A 70 2.23 8.44 4.12
N GLN A 71 2.96 8.91 5.15
CA GLN A 71 3.21 10.34 5.33
C GLN A 71 4.01 10.94 4.17
N ALA A 72 4.99 10.21 3.62
CA ALA A 72 5.74 10.60 2.43
C ALA A 72 4.84 10.67 1.18
N ASN A 73 3.84 9.79 1.07
CA ASN A 73 2.83 9.86 0.01
C ASN A 73 1.81 10.99 0.22
N ILE A 74 1.43 11.30 1.46
CA ILE A 74 0.49 12.39 1.77
C ILE A 74 1.15 13.77 1.51
N ALA A 75 2.44 13.90 1.82
CA ALA A 75 3.17 15.16 1.72
C ALA A 75 4.53 14.98 1.02
N PRO A 76 4.55 14.65 -0.29
CA PRO A 76 5.78 14.37 -1.03
C PRO A 76 6.69 15.59 -1.17
N SER A 77 6.16 16.81 -0.94
CA SER A 77 6.94 18.05 -0.90
C SER A 77 8.02 18.09 0.18
N ARG A 78 7.99 17.17 1.16
CA ARG A 78 9.02 17.01 2.20
C ARG A 78 10.21 16.16 1.77
N LEU A 79 10.13 15.50 0.63
CA LEU A 79 11.19 14.66 0.07
C LEU A 79 12.12 15.49 -0.81
N ASP A 80 13.32 14.96 -1.08
CA ASP A 80 14.19 15.52 -2.11
C ASP A 80 13.51 15.47 -3.50
N THR A 81 13.99 16.30 -4.43
CA THR A 81 13.33 16.46 -5.74
C THR A 81 13.17 15.13 -6.50
N PRO A 82 14.17 14.24 -6.58
CA PRO A 82 14.01 12.96 -7.27
C PRO A 82 12.94 12.06 -6.64
N LEU A 83 12.94 11.87 -5.31
CA LEU A 83 11.96 11.01 -4.65
C LEU A 83 10.57 11.63 -4.60
N ARG A 84 10.48 12.95 -4.46
CA ARG A 84 9.22 13.68 -4.58
C ARG A 84 8.55 13.37 -5.92
N ARG A 85 9.28 13.54 -7.04
CA ARG A 85 8.76 13.26 -8.39
C ARG A 85 8.39 11.78 -8.56
N ALA A 86 9.18 10.87 -7.99
CA ALA A 86 8.88 9.44 -8.03
C ALA A 86 7.56 9.14 -7.32
N VAL A 87 7.37 9.67 -6.10
CA VAL A 87 6.14 9.48 -5.32
C VAL A 87 4.94 10.11 -6.02
N GLU A 88 5.04 11.37 -6.46
CA GLU A 88 3.97 12.04 -7.22
C GLU A 88 3.63 11.27 -8.51
N GLY A 89 4.63 10.71 -9.18
CA GLY A 89 4.44 9.85 -10.36
C GLY A 89 3.65 8.57 -10.06
N THR A 90 3.73 8.03 -8.84
CA THR A 90 2.92 6.86 -8.46
C THR A 90 1.43 7.17 -8.33
N HIS A 91 1.07 8.45 -8.16
CA HIS A 91 -0.31 8.88 -7.99
C HIS A 91 -1.01 9.19 -9.31
N VAL A 92 -0.28 9.26 -10.42
CA VAL A 92 -0.89 9.48 -11.74
C VAL A 92 -1.80 8.30 -12.10
N GLY A 93 -3.05 8.60 -12.48
CA GLY A 93 -4.03 7.64 -12.93
C GLY A 93 -3.88 7.35 -14.43
N TYR A 94 -3.82 6.06 -14.79
CA TYR A 94 -3.61 5.61 -16.17
C TYR A 94 -4.82 4.89 -16.76
N PHE A 95 -5.55 4.13 -15.93
CA PHE A 95 -6.70 3.34 -16.38
C PHE A 95 -7.85 3.50 -15.40
N LYS A 96 -9.07 3.48 -15.93
CA LYS A 96 -10.30 3.37 -15.15
C LYS A 96 -10.88 1.97 -15.29
N ILE A 97 -11.23 1.36 -14.17
CA ILE A 97 -11.87 0.05 -14.06
C ILE A 97 -13.05 0.22 -13.11
N ASP A 98 -14.26 0.20 -13.64
CA ASP A 98 -15.48 0.54 -12.90
C ASP A 98 -15.33 1.88 -12.14
N GLY A 99 -15.40 1.86 -10.80
CA GLY A 99 -15.24 3.02 -9.92
C GLY A 99 -13.80 3.31 -9.47
N MET A 100 -12.83 2.50 -9.87
CA MET A 100 -11.43 2.59 -9.47
C MET A 100 -10.56 3.20 -10.59
N VAL A 101 -9.57 4.00 -10.21
CA VAL A 101 -8.52 4.50 -11.11
C VAL A 101 -7.18 3.87 -10.72
N GLN A 102 -6.54 3.21 -11.67
CA GLN A 102 -5.26 2.50 -11.48
C GLN A 102 -4.09 3.46 -11.69
N GLY A 103 -3.26 3.63 -10.66
CA GLY A 103 -1.93 4.26 -10.73
C GLY A 103 -0.79 3.23 -10.74
N LEU A 104 0.43 3.69 -10.48
CA LEU A 104 1.58 2.78 -10.35
C LEU A 104 1.62 2.21 -8.93
N GLY A 105 1.14 0.98 -8.78
CA GLY A 105 0.95 0.33 -7.49
C GLY A 105 -0.36 0.75 -6.81
N TRP A 106 -0.60 2.06 -6.62
CA TRP A 106 -1.80 2.55 -5.93
C TRP A 106 -3.08 2.40 -6.75
N GLU A 107 -4.17 2.03 -6.07
CA GLU A 107 -5.54 2.03 -6.57
C GLU A 107 -6.29 3.21 -5.95
N GLN A 108 -7.06 3.94 -6.76
CA GLN A 108 -7.59 5.26 -6.40
C GLN A 108 -9.12 5.31 -6.49
N TYR A 109 -9.74 6.02 -5.55
CA TYR A 109 -11.19 6.22 -5.47
C TYR A 109 -11.50 7.68 -5.13
N PRO A 110 -12.59 8.27 -5.64
CA PRO A 110 -13.08 9.55 -5.14
C PRO A 110 -13.32 9.49 -3.62
N TYR A 111 -13.01 10.57 -2.90
CA TYR A 111 -13.25 10.65 -1.46
C TYR A 111 -14.29 11.73 -1.13
N PRO A 112 -15.35 11.43 -0.34
CA PRO A 112 -15.60 10.17 0.37
C PRO A 112 -16.02 9.03 -0.56
N VAL A 113 -15.63 7.80 -0.20
CA VAL A 113 -16.03 6.55 -0.87
C VAL A 113 -16.93 5.72 0.05
N SER A 114 -17.97 5.10 -0.50
CA SER A 114 -18.80 4.18 0.27
C SER A 114 -18.03 2.89 0.61
N LEU A 115 -18.36 2.25 1.74
CA LEU A 115 -17.76 0.95 2.08
C LEU A 115 -17.99 -0.08 0.97
N LYS A 116 -19.21 -0.10 0.41
CA LYS A 116 -19.60 -1.02 -0.67
C LYS A 116 -18.71 -0.85 -1.90
N ASP A 117 -18.47 0.38 -2.34
CA ASP A 117 -17.66 0.64 -3.54
C ASP A 117 -16.18 0.31 -3.29
N LEU A 118 -15.69 0.60 -2.09
CA LEU A 118 -14.32 0.27 -1.70
C LEU A 118 -14.10 -1.25 -1.60
N GLU A 119 -15.08 -2.00 -1.07
CA GLU A 119 -15.08 -3.47 -1.04
C GLU A 119 -15.19 -4.07 -2.45
N ALA A 120 -16.02 -3.50 -3.33
CA ALA A 120 -16.17 -3.96 -4.71
C ALA A 120 -14.85 -3.84 -5.49
N GLY A 121 -14.15 -2.72 -5.34
CA GLY A 121 -12.83 -2.51 -5.94
C GLY A 121 -11.70 -3.33 -5.30
N ASN A 122 -11.93 -3.96 -4.14
CA ASN A 122 -10.97 -4.86 -3.48
C ASN A 122 -11.46 -6.32 -3.45
N SER A 123 -12.43 -6.66 -4.31
CA SER A 123 -13.11 -7.94 -4.33
C SER A 123 -12.27 -9.06 -4.97
N GLN A 124 -12.68 -10.32 -4.75
CA GLN A 124 -12.08 -11.46 -5.45
C GLN A 124 -12.23 -11.35 -6.98
N LYS A 125 -13.35 -10.80 -7.47
CA LYS A 125 -13.56 -10.51 -8.88
C LYS A 125 -12.51 -9.54 -9.43
N MET A 126 -12.26 -8.44 -8.71
CA MET A 126 -11.22 -7.48 -9.13
C MET A 126 -9.82 -8.12 -9.19
N ILE A 127 -9.55 -9.07 -8.29
CA ILE A 127 -8.22 -9.71 -8.15
C ILE A 127 -8.00 -10.83 -9.18
N TRP A 128 -9.03 -11.65 -9.44
CA TRP A 128 -8.86 -12.93 -10.16
C TRP A 128 -9.48 -12.96 -11.55
N GLU A 129 -10.34 -12.00 -11.90
CA GLU A 129 -10.98 -11.94 -13.20
C GLU A 129 -10.35 -10.86 -14.09
N ALA A 130 -10.50 -11.01 -15.40
CA ALA A 130 -10.22 -9.94 -16.34
C ALA A 130 -11.33 -8.88 -16.23
N ASN A 131 -10.96 -7.65 -15.86
CA ASN A 131 -11.88 -6.53 -15.74
C ASN A 131 -11.61 -5.53 -16.88
N PRO A 132 -12.64 -5.09 -17.64
CA PRO A 132 -12.45 -4.10 -18.70
C PRO A 132 -11.81 -2.82 -18.17
N ALA A 133 -10.72 -2.38 -18.80
CA ALA A 133 -9.99 -1.19 -18.43
C ALA A 133 -10.03 -0.16 -19.57
N SER A 134 -10.39 1.07 -19.24
CA SER A 134 -10.35 2.20 -20.19
C SER A 134 -9.14 3.08 -19.90
N ALA A 135 -8.33 3.35 -20.91
CA ALA A 135 -7.18 4.24 -20.77
C ALA A 135 -7.62 5.68 -20.53
N LEU A 136 -6.91 6.37 -19.64
CA LEU A 136 -7.05 7.81 -19.42
C LEU A 136 -6.02 8.52 -20.31
N VAL A 137 -6.50 9.23 -21.34
CA VAL A 137 -5.67 9.94 -22.31
C VAL A 137 -6.05 11.43 -22.31
N PRO A 138 -5.19 12.33 -21.78
CA PRO A 138 -3.90 12.05 -21.13
C PRO A 138 -4.06 11.36 -19.76
N PRO A 139 -2.99 10.73 -19.21
CA PRO A 139 -2.97 10.27 -17.83
C PRO A 139 -3.36 11.40 -16.87
N GLN A 140 -4.16 11.08 -15.86
CA GLN A 140 -4.80 12.07 -15.02
C GLN A 140 -4.05 12.27 -13.71
N THR A 141 -3.79 13.53 -13.36
CA THR A 141 -3.46 13.89 -11.99
C THR A 141 -4.71 13.68 -11.13
N PRO A 142 -4.61 12.98 -9.99
CA PRO A 142 -5.77 12.74 -9.15
C PRO A 142 -6.30 14.06 -8.58
N PRO A 143 -7.63 14.22 -8.46
CA PRO A 143 -8.19 15.35 -7.73
C PRO A 143 -7.72 15.32 -6.27
N PRO A 144 -7.68 16.47 -5.56
CA PRO A 144 -7.24 16.50 -4.17
C PRO A 144 -8.02 15.54 -3.25
N ALA A 145 -9.31 15.39 -3.51
CA ALA A 145 -10.21 14.50 -2.78
C ALA A 145 -10.17 13.07 -3.35
N THR A 146 -9.03 12.41 -3.22
CA THR A 146 -8.81 11.01 -3.63
C THR A 146 -8.35 10.16 -2.45
N LEU A 147 -8.95 8.99 -2.30
CA LEU A 147 -8.45 7.92 -1.46
C LEU A 147 -7.56 6.99 -2.29
N PHE A 148 -6.36 6.74 -1.80
CA PHE A 148 -5.43 5.76 -2.34
C PHE A 148 -5.44 4.56 -1.41
N ASN A 149 -5.47 3.34 -1.96
CA ASN A 149 -5.31 2.14 -1.16
C ASN A 149 -4.45 1.07 -1.84
N LYS A 150 -4.05 0.10 -1.01
CA LYS A 150 -3.48 -1.16 -1.46
C LYS A 150 -3.75 -2.28 -0.46
N THR A 151 -4.17 -3.43 -0.96
CA THR A 151 -4.15 -4.73 -0.26
C THR A 151 -2.84 -5.48 -0.54
N GLY A 152 -2.35 -6.21 0.46
CA GLY A 152 -1.21 -7.12 0.30
C GLY A 152 -1.42 -8.42 1.08
N SER A 153 -1.11 -9.56 0.48
CA SER A 153 -1.27 -10.86 1.13
C SER A 153 -0.16 -11.81 0.76
N THR A 154 0.29 -12.60 1.74
CA THR A 154 1.01 -13.85 1.48
C THR A 154 0.14 -15.01 1.93
N SER A 155 0.65 -16.25 1.89
CA SER A 155 -0.04 -17.38 2.52
C SER A 155 -0.23 -17.22 4.04
N ARG A 156 0.50 -16.29 4.68
CA ARG A 156 0.62 -16.18 6.14
C ARG A 156 0.40 -14.79 6.72
N PHE A 157 0.39 -13.75 5.89
CA PHE A 157 0.26 -12.36 6.33
C PHE A 157 -0.83 -11.64 5.54
N GLY A 158 -1.46 -10.67 6.19
CA GLY A 158 -2.43 -9.77 5.59
C GLY A 158 -2.08 -8.33 5.91
N ALA A 159 -1.98 -7.50 4.87
CA ALA A 159 -1.73 -6.08 4.97
C ALA A 159 -2.82 -5.28 4.26
N TYR A 160 -3.04 -4.06 4.73
CA TYR A 160 -3.83 -3.03 4.08
C TYR A 160 -3.28 -1.66 4.42
N ALA A 161 -3.19 -0.78 3.42
CA ALA A 161 -2.82 0.60 3.59
C ALA A 161 -3.79 1.49 2.81
N ALA A 162 -4.21 2.60 3.40
CA ALA A 162 -5.02 3.60 2.73
C ALA A 162 -4.73 5.01 3.25
N PHE A 163 -4.83 6.02 2.40
CA PHE A 163 -4.63 7.42 2.78
C PHE A 163 -5.40 8.39 1.88
N VAL A 164 -5.65 9.58 2.40
CA VAL A 164 -6.33 10.68 1.71
C VAL A 164 -5.47 11.94 1.86
N PRO A 165 -4.70 12.35 0.83
CA PRO A 165 -3.76 13.47 0.92
C PRO A 165 -4.41 14.79 1.37
N ALA A 166 -5.54 15.20 0.75
CA ALA A 166 -6.22 16.44 1.11
C ALA A 166 -6.71 16.48 2.56
N LYS A 167 -6.98 15.31 3.15
CA LYS A 167 -7.42 15.18 4.53
C LYS A 167 -6.25 14.93 5.48
N LYS A 168 -5.01 14.74 5.01
CA LYS A 168 -3.83 14.44 5.84
C LYS A 168 -4.10 13.31 6.85
N ILE A 169 -4.77 12.25 6.40
CA ILE A 169 -5.08 11.05 7.17
C ILE A 169 -4.60 9.81 6.41
N GLY A 170 -4.20 8.78 7.16
CA GLY A 170 -3.80 7.50 6.62
C GLY A 170 -3.89 6.41 7.68
N VAL A 171 -4.05 5.18 7.22
CA VAL A 171 -4.18 3.99 8.07
C VAL A 171 -3.34 2.87 7.47
N VAL A 172 -2.65 2.15 8.36
CA VAL A 172 -1.92 0.92 8.05
C VAL A 172 -2.43 -0.17 8.98
N ILE A 173 -2.78 -1.32 8.40
CA ILE A 173 -3.18 -2.51 9.14
C ILE A 173 -2.26 -3.65 8.69
N LEU A 174 -1.47 -4.18 9.62
CA LEU A 174 -0.60 -5.34 9.40
C LEU A 174 -1.04 -6.47 10.33
N ALA A 175 -1.24 -7.66 9.77
CA ALA A 175 -1.59 -8.86 10.53
C ALA A 175 -0.71 -10.03 10.11
N ASN A 176 -0.30 -10.83 11.07
CA ASN A 176 0.43 -12.07 10.88
C ASN A 176 -0.49 -13.26 10.55
N LYS A 177 -1.60 -12.97 9.85
CA LYS A 177 -2.52 -13.94 9.28
C LYS A 177 -3.11 -13.38 8.01
N ASN A 178 -3.26 -14.21 6.98
CA ASN A 178 -4.00 -13.81 5.78
C ASN A 178 -5.52 -13.93 6.04
N TYR A 179 -6.08 -12.93 6.70
CA TYR A 179 -7.52 -12.80 6.97
C TYR A 179 -8.24 -12.08 5.80
N PRO A 180 -9.57 -12.21 5.67
CA PRO A 180 -10.31 -11.74 4.49
C PRO A 180 -10.08 -10.26 4.17
N ILE A 181 -9.92 -9.94 2.87
CA ILE A 181 -9.75 -8.56 2.38
C ILE A 181 -10.92 -7.64 2.80
N PRO A 182 -12.20 -8.04 2.70
CA PRO A 182 -13.31 -7.19 3.13
C PRO A 182 -13.21 -6.76 4.60
N ALA A 183 -12.73 -7.63 5.49
CA ALA A 183 -12.53 -7.28 6.89
C ALA A 183 -11.47 -6.19 7.08
N ARG A 184 -10.40 -6.18 6.26
CA ARG A 184 -9.37 -5.13 6.30
C ARG A 184 -9.92 -3.80 5.82
N VAL A 185 -10.64 -3.84 4.69
CA VAL A 185 -11.27 -2.66 4.07
C VAL A 185 -12.29 -2.04 5.02
N LYS A 186 -13.17 -2.85 5.63
CA LYS A 186 -14.16 -2.41 6.61
C LYS A 186 -13.52 -1.73 7.82
N ALA A 187 -12.47 -2.32 8.40
CA ALA A 187 -11.78 -1.74 9.55
C ALA A 187 -11.12 -0.40 9.18
N ALA A 188 -10.43 -0.34 8.04
CA ALA A 188 -9.78 0.88 7.59
C ALA A 188 -10.77 2.00 7.24
N HIS A 189 -11.87 1.67 6.57
CA HIS A 189 -12.94 2.62 6.25
C HIS A 189 -13.53 3.24 7.53
N ALA A 190 -13.85 2.41 8.52
CA ALA A 190 -14.33 2.88 9.81
C ALA A 190 -13.34 3.81 10.51
N ILE A 191 -12.04 3.50 10.50
CA ILE A 191 -10.99 4.35 11.07
C ILE A 191 -10.92 5.70 10.34
N LEU A 192 -10.90 5.71 9.00
CA LEU A 192 -10.78 6.94 8.21
C LEU A 192 -11.99 7.87 8.42
N VAL A 193 -13.21 7.33 8.41
CA VAL A 193 -14.44 8.09 8.68
C VAL A 193 -14.40 8.72 10.08
N ASN A 194 -13.96 7.97 11.10
CA ASN A 194 -13.86 8.49 12.46
C ASN A 194 -12.77 9.57 12.61
N LEU A 195 -11.64 9.44 11.92
CA LEU A 195 -10.58 10.44 11.92
C LEU A 195 -11.02 11.76 11.27
N GLU A 196 -11.84 11.68 10.23
CA GLU A 196 -12.39 12.87 9.58
C GLU A 196 -13.42 13.57 10.45
N ALA A 197 -14.35 12.83 11.06
CA ALA A 197 -15.35 13.40 11.97
C ALA A 197 -14.71 14.19 13.12
N ARG A 198 -13.69 13.62 13.77
CA ARG A 198 -12.95 14.28 14.87
C ARG A 198 -12.15 15.52 14.49
N ARG A 199 -11.97 15.80 13.20
CA ARG A 199 -11.30 17.02 12.72
C ARG A 199 -12.28 18.11 12.31
N ALA A 200 -13.56 17.77 12.20
CA ALA A 200 -14.63 18.74 11.97
C ALA A 200 -15.09 19.40 13.29
N ASP A 201 -14.79 18.76 14.43
CA ASP A 201 -14.94 19.27 15.79
C ASP A 201 -13.71 20.08 16.25
#